data_AF-A0A4S0JSE7-F1
#
_entry.id   AF-A0A4S0JSE7-F1
#
_cell.length_a   1.000
_cell.length_b   1.000
_cell.length_c   1.000
_cell.angle_alpha   90.00
_cell.angle_beta   90.00
_cell.angle_gamma   90.00
#
_symmetry.space_group_name_H-M   'P 1'
#
loop_
_entity.id
_entity.type
_entity.pdbx_description
1 polymer ?
#
loop_
_entity_poly.entity_id
_entity_poly.type
_entity_poly.pdbx_seq_one_letter_code
_entity_poly.pdbx_strand_id
1 'polypeptide(L)'
;MTDELDRVRDHYRATGLTDRLKAALAVFGPEEERLKPEQLATLDQFHTRGLAATAELANLAVVTADMSVLDVGSGVGGPARFLAATYGCEVTGVDLSEPFVEAARYLTARTGQ
;
A
#
# COMPACT_ATOMS: atom_id res chain seq x y z
N MET A 1 24.04 -7.55 -16.24
CA MET A 1 23.43 -6.95 -15.03
C MET A 1 22.08 -6.32 -15.33
N THR A 2 21.89 -5.64 -16.47
CA THR A 2 20.59 -5.08 -16.88
C THR A 2 19.55 -6.16 -17.24
N ASP A 3 19.95 -7.22 -17.96
CA ASP A 3 19.05 -8.30 -18.43
C ASP A 3 18.36 -9.09 -17.29
N GLU A 4 19.03 -9.29 -16.15
CA GLU A 4 18.41 -9.95 -14.99
C GLU A 4 17.41 -9.05 -14.26
N LEU A 5 17.72 -7.76 -14.11
CA LEU A 5 16.81 -6.78 -13.49
C LEU A 5 15.55 -6.58 -14.34
N ASP A 6 15.70 -6.57 -15.67
CA ASP A 6 14.58 -6.42 -16.59
C ASP A 6 13.64 -7.64 -16.54
N ARG A 7 14.18 -8.87 -16.48
CA ARG A 7 13.37 -10.09 -16.29
C ARG A 7 12.61 -10.10 -14.97
N VAL A 8 13.23 -9.66 -13.88
CA VAL A 8 12.56 -9.57 -12.58
C VAL A 8 11.44 -8.54 -12.64
N ARG A 9 11.66 -7.36 -13.23
CA ARG A 9 10.62 -6.33 -13.40
C ARG A 9 9.45 -6.82 -14.25
N ASP A 10 9.72 -7.56 -15.32
CA ASP A 10 8.67 -8.11 -16.17
C ASP A 10 7.82 -9.17 -15.45
N HIS A 11 8.41 -9.97 -14.55
CA HIS A 11 7.66 -10.91 -13.71
C HIS A 11 6.65 -10.21 -12.79
N TYR A 12 6.97 -9.01 -12.29
CA TYR A 12 6.09 -8.22 -11.42
C TYR A 12 5.23 -7.20 -12.17
N ARG A 13 5.17 -7.26 -13.51
CA ARG A 13 4.44 -6.30 -14.33
C ARG A 13 2.93 -6.51 -14.20
N ALA A 14 2.27 -5.65 -13.44
CA ALA A 14 0.81 -5.63 -13.28
C ALA A 14 0.16 -4.51 -14.09
N THR A 15 0.26 -4.58 -15.43
CA THR A 15 -0.28 -3.55 -16.33
C THR A 15 -1.78 -3.33 -16.09
N GLY A 16 -2.19 -2.07 -15.94
CA GLY A 16 -3.59 -1.68 -15.71
C GLY A 16 -4.09 -1.91 -14.28
N LEU A 17 -3.21 -2.18 -13.30
CA LEU A 17 -3.59 -2.38 -11.90
C LEU A 17 -4.37 -1.18 -11.34
N THR A 18 -3.87 0.04 -11.54
CA THR A 18 -4.52 1.28 -11.06
C THR A 18 -5.93 1.44 -11.64
N ASP A 19 -6.14 1.15 -12.92
CA ASP A 19 -7.46 1.26 -13.54
C ASP A 19 -8.45 0.22 -13.00
N ARG A 20 -7.97 -1.00 -12.72
CA ARG A 20 -8.79 -2.03 -12.06
C ARG A 20 -9.17 -1.60 -10.64
N LEU A 21 -8.26 -0.97 -9.90
CA LEU A 21 -8.54 -0.42 -8.58
C LEU A 21 -9.58 0.71 -8.66
N LYS A 22 -9.43 1.65 -9.61
CA LYS A 22 -10.44 2.70 -9.86
C LYS A 22 -11.82 2.11 -10.08
N ALA A 23 -11.93 1.11 -10.97
CA ALA A 23 -13.19 0.44 -11.25
C ALA A 23 -13.78 -0.26 -10.01
N ALA A 24 -12.94 -0.95 -9.23
CA ALA A 24 -13.38 -1.64 -8.01
C ALA A 24 -13.85 -0.66 -6.92
N LEU A 25 -13.21 0.51 -6.81
CA LEU A 25 -13.52 1.51 -5.78
C LEU A 25 -14.70 2.42 -6.13
N ALA A 26 -15.21 2.39 -7.36
CA ALA A 26 -16.37 3.18 -7.77
C ALA A 26 -17.64 2.90 -6.94
N VAL A 27 -17.71 1.75 -6.27
CA VAL A 27 -18.82 1.39 -5.37
C VAL A 27 -18.88 2.27 -4.11
N PHE A 28 -17.75 2.90 -3.75
CA PHE A 28 -17.65 3.75 -2.56
C PHE A 28 -17.96 5.22 -2.83
N GLY A 29 -18.36 5.57 -4.06
CA GLY A 29 -18.70 6.92 -4.46
C GLY A 29 -17.74 7.51 -5.50
N PRO A 30 -17.87 8.81 -5.79
CA PRO A 30 -17.01 9.54 -6.72
C PRO A 30 -15.51 9.45 -6.34
N GLU A 31 -14.64 9.72 -7.29
CA GLU A 31 -13.19 9.58 -7.09
C GLU A 31 -12.64 10.61 -6.09
N GLU A 32 -13.30 11.76 -5.95
CA GLU A 32 -12.97 12.83 -5.00
C GLU A 32 -13.37 12.49 -3.56
N GLU A 33 -14.23 11.49 -3.37
CA GLU A 33 -14.64 11.05 -2.04
C GLU A 33 -13.47 10.35 -1.34
N ARG A 34 -13.10 10.90 -0.18
CA ARG A 34 -12.03 10.37 0.66
C ARG A 34 -12.47 9.04 1.26
N LEU A 35 -11.66 8.02 1.01
CA LEU A 35 -11.82 6.71 1.62
C LEU A 35 -11.13 6.70 2.98
N LYS A 36 -11.66 5.87 3.87
CA LYS A 36 -10.97 5.49 5.09
C LYS A 36 -10.05 4.29 4.81
N PRO A 37 -8.85 4.22 5.41
CA PRO A 37 -7.95 3.07 5.26
C PRO A 37 -8.64 1.71 5.52
N GLU A 38 -9.59 1.64 6.45
CA GLU A 38 -10.32 0.41 6.76
C GLU A 38 -11.20 -0.07 5.60
N GLN A 39 -11.65 0.84 4.73
CA GLN A 39 -12.41 0.49 3.51
C GLN A 39 -11.51 -0.16 2.45
N LEU A 40 -10.19 0.05 2.53
CA LEU A 40 -9.20 -0.51 1.62
C LEU A 40 -8.54 -1.79 2.16
N ALA A 41 -8.58 -2.02 3.47
CA ALA A 41 -7.86 -3.09 4.16
C ALA A 41 -8.11 -4.51 3.62
N THR A 42 -9.28 -4.77 3.02
CA THR A 42 -9.59 -6.06 2.38
C THR A 42 -8.99 -6.23 0.98
N LEU A 43 -8.56 -5.14 0.36
CA LEU A 43 -8.04 -5.08 -1.00
C LEU A 43 -6.53 -4.84 -1.07
N ASP A 44 -5.92 -4.29 -0.02
CA ASP A 44 -4.56 -3.76 -0.07
C ASP A 44 -3.53 -4.49 0.81
N GLN A 45 -3.93 -5.61 1.43
CA GLN A 45 -3.08 -6.46 2.27
C GLN A 45 -2.81 -7.80 1.57
N PHE A 46 -1.81 -7.82 0.69
CA PHE A 46 -1.52 -9.00 -0.15
C PHE A 46 -0.72 -10.12 0.56
N HIS A 47 -0.28 -9.89 1.80
CA HIS A 47 0.47 -10.86 2.57
C HIS A 47 -0.42 -11.74 3.46
N THR A 48 0.12 -12.89 3.85
CA THR A 48 -0.55 -13.83 4.75
C THR A 48 -0.96 -13.13 6.05
N ARG A 49 -2.17 -13.47 6.53
CA ARG A 49 -2.83 -12.90 7.73
C ARG A 49 -3.22 -11.41 7.59
N GLY A 50 -2.90 -10.75 6.47
CA GLY A 50 -3.30 -9.38 6.15
C GLY A 50 -3.12 -8.41 7.32
N LEU A 51 -4.10 -7.52 7.50
CA LEU A 51 -4.09 -6.46 8.51
C LEU A 51 -3.73 -6.95 9.94
N ALA A 52 -4.14 -8.16 10.32
CA ALA A 52 -3.86 -8.70 11.65
C ALA A 52 -2.35 -8.87 11.89
N ALA A 53 -1.60 -9.36 10.89
CA ALA A 53 -0.14 -9.47 11.01
C ALA A 53 0.51 -8.09 11.09
N THR A 54 0.04 -7.12 10.30
CA THR A 54 0.56 -5.75 10.34
C THR A 54 0.37 -5.12 11.72
N ALA A 55 -0.83 -5.25 12.30
CA ALA A 55 -1.12 -4.73 13.64
C ALA A 55 -0.29 -5.42 14.74
N GLU A 56 -0.13 -6.74 14.68
CA GLU A 56 0.70 -7.49 15.63
C GLU A 56 2.18 -7.06 15.56
N LEU A 57 2.73 -6.93 14.35
CA LEU A 57 4.12 -6.51 14.15
C LEU A 57 4.34 -5.06 14.61
N ALA A 58 3.41 -4.15 14.30
CA ALA A 58 3.48 -2.77 14.74
C ALA A 58 3.47 -2.66 16.27
N ASN A 59 2.63 -3.46 16.93
CA ASN A 59 2.57 -3.51 18.39
C ASN A 59 3.85 -4.10 19.01
N LEU A 60 4.40 -5.16 18.42
CA LEU A 60 5.67 -5.76 18.89
C LEU A 60 6.86 -4.82 18.70
N ALA A 61 6.87 -4.06 17.60
CA ALA A 61 7.89 -3.05 17.32
C ALA A 61 7.69 -1.76 18.13
N VAL A 62 6.56 -1.63 18.85
CA VAL A 62 6.20 -0.45 19.64
C VAL A 62 6.26 0.82 18.77
N VAL A 63 5.60 0.77 17.59
CA VAL A 63 5.57 1.90 16.67
C VAL A 63 4.88 3.11 17.32
N THR A 64 5.50 4.28 17.20
CA THR A 64 5.00 5.56 17.73
C THR A 64 5.04 6.65 16.66
N ALA A 65 4.33 7.75 16.89
CA ALA A 65 4.19 8.85 15.91
C ALA A 65 5.50 9.54 15.54
N ASP A 66 6.53 9.48 16.39
CA ASP A 66 7.85 10.07 16.17
C ASP A 66 8.80 9.18 15.36
N MET A 67 8.37 7.98 14.97
CA MET A 67 9.16 7.06 14.17
C MET A 67 8.96 7.27 12.66
N SER A 68 10.02 6.98 11.90
CA SER A 68 9.96 6.77 10.45
C SER A 68 10.10 5.27 10.16
N VAL A 69 9.14 4.70 9.45
CA VAL A 69 9.09 3.28 9.11
C VAL A 69 9.41 3.07 7.62
N LEU A 70 10.23 2.07 7.30
CA LEU A 70 10.50 1.63 5.94
C LEU A 70 9.75 0.32 5.66
N ASP A 71 8.86 0.35 4.67
CA ASP A 71 8.14 -0.83 4.17
C ASP A 71 8.77 -1.31 2.85
N VAL A 72 9.41 -2.47 2.86
CA VAL A 72 10.17 -3.03 1.72
C VAL A 72 9.34 -4.13 1.05
N GLY A 73 9.08 -3.96 -0.24
CA GLY A 73 8.07 -4.75 -0.94
C GLY A 73 6.66 -4.26 -0.59
N SER A 74 6.48 -2.94 -0.55
CA SER A 74 5.27 -2.30 -0.01
C SER A 74 4.00 -2.57 -0.83
N GLY A 75 4.12 -3.12 -2.04
CA GLY A 75 3.01 -3.39 -2.93
C GLY A 75 2.15 -2.14 -3.16
N VAL A 76 0.85 -2.27 -2.94
CA VAL A 76 -0.12 -1.16 -3.06
C VAL A 76 -0.24 -0.31 -1.79
N GLY A 77 0.65 -0.48 -0.82
CA GLY A 77 0.82 0.41 0.34
C GLY A 77 -0.19 0.23 1.47
N GLY A 78 -0.86 -0.92 1.58
CA GLY A 78 -1.81 -1.20 2.65
C GLY A 78 -1.21 -1.09 4.05
N PRO A 79 -0.09 -1.79 4.36
CA PRO A 79 0.58 -1.68 5.66
C PRO A 79 0.99 -0.24 5.98
N ALA A 80 1.58 0.47 5.02
CA ALA A 80 1.99 1.85 5.20
C ALA A 80 0.81 2.78 5.59
N ARG A 81 -0.32 2.69 4.88
CA ARG A 81 -1.51 3.49 5.20
C ARG A 81 -2.08 3.17 6.57
N PHE A 82 -2.11 1.89 6.94
CA PHE A 82 -2.57 1.45 8.26
C PHE A 82 -1.69 2.03 9.36
N LEU A 83 -0.37 1.92 9.23
CA LEU A 83 0.59 2.41 10.22
C LEU A 83 0.47 3.94 10.39
N ALA A 84 0.47 4.68 9.28
CA ALA A 84 0.32 6.14 9.30
C ALA A 84 -1.02 6.57 9.93
N ALA A 85 -2.13 5.91 9.59
CA ALA A 85 -3.45 6.23 10.14
C ALA A 85 -3.57 5.91 11.64
N THR A 86 -3.00 4.78 12.07
CA THR A 86 -3.19 4.25 13.42
C THR A 86 -2.21 4.86 14.42
N TYR A 87 -0.95 5.01 14.03
CA TYR A 87 0.13 5.43 14.92
C TYR A 87 0.61 6.86 14.66
N GLY A 88 0.22 7.49 13.54
CA GLY A 88 0.65 8.84 13.18
C GLY A 88 2.13 8.93 12.77
N CYS A 89 2.79 7.80 12.52
CA CYS A 89 4.18 7.72 12.08
C CYS A 89 4.34 8.04 10.59
N GLU A 90 5.55 8.42 10.19
CA GLU A 90 5.89 8.55 8.77
C GLU A 90 6.26 7.17 8.20
N VAL A 91 5.76 6.83 7.01
CA VAL A 91 6.10 5.57 6.35
C VAL A 91 6.59 5.82 4.93
N THR A 92 7.76 5.28 4.62
CA THR A 92 8.28 5.20 3.24
C THR A 92 8.10 3.78 2.71
N GLY A 93 7.33 3.64 1.64
CA GLY A 93 7.17 2.37 0.92
C GLY A 93 8.12 2.29 -0.27
N VAL A 94 8.80 1.14 -0.42
CA VAL A 94 9.62 0.83 -1.58
C VAL A 94 9.12 -0.47 -2.20
N ASP A 95 8.82 -0.45 -3.49
CA ASP A 95 8.48 -1.62 -4.27
C ASP A 95 9.22 -1.61 -5.61
N LEU A 96 9.55 -2.80 -6.12
CA LEU A 96 10.23 -2.95 -7.41
C LEU A 96 9.29 -2.70 -8.60
N SER A 97 7.99 -2.93 -8.41
CA SER A 97 7.00 -2.86 -9.47
C SER A 97 6.41 -1.45 -9.59
N GLU A 98 6.75 -0.77 -10.68
CA GLU A 98 6.23 0.57 -10.99
C GLU A 98 4.68 0.64 -10.99
N PRO A 99 3.94 -0.33 -11.59
CA PRO A 99 2.48 -0.36 -11.47
C PRO A 99 1.95 -0.47 -10.03
N PHE A 100 2.67 -1.17 -9.13
CA PHE A 100 2.28 -1.23 -7.72
C PHE A 100 2.56 0.09 -7.01
N VAL A 101 3.69 0.74 -7.30
CA VAL A 101 4.01 2.08 -6.76
C VAL A 101 2.98 3.11 -7.21
N GLU A 102 2.57 3.09 -8.48
CA GLU A 102 1.50 3.97 -8.99
C GLU A 102 0.16 3.71 -8.29
N ALA A 103 -0.22 2.44 -8.15
CA ALA A 103 -1.42 2.05 -7.42
C ALA A 103 -1.35 2.46 -5.94
N ALA A 104 -0.19 2.31 -5.28
CA ALA A 104 0.02 2.73 -3.90
C ALA A 104 -0.19 4.24 -3.74
N ARG A 105 0.44 5.05 -4.60
CA ARG A 105 0.27 6.51 -4.61
C ARG A 105 -1.19 6.91 -4.81
N TYR A 106 -1.87 6.25 -5.75
CA TYR A 106 -3.28 6.48 -6.00
C TYR A 106 -4.13 6.21 -4.74
N LEU A 107 -3.99 5.04 -4.12
CA LEU A 107 -4.77 4.66 -2.94
C LEU A 107 -4.44 5.55 -1.73
N THR A 108 -3.18 5.94 -1.54
CA THR A 108 -2.74 6.86 -0.48
C THR A 108 -3.38 8.25 -0.63
N ALA A 109 -3.40 8.79 -1.85
CA ALA A 109 -4.10 10.05 -2.14
C ALA A 109 -5.61 9.94 -1.86
N ARG A 110 -6.24 8.80 -2.18
CA ARG A 110 -7.66 8.53 -1.89
C ARG A 110 -7.96 8.50 -0.39
N THR A 111 -6.97 8.25 0.47
CA THR A 111 -7.10 8.29 1.94
C THR A 111 -6.65 9.61 2.58
N GLY A 112 -6.17 10.57 1.79
CA GLY A 112 -5.74 11.88 2.29
C GLY A 112 -4.44 11.86 3.09
N GLN A 113 -3.56 10.90 2.78
CA GLN A 113 -2.22 10.77 3.35
C GLN A 113 -1.15 11.16 2.31
#